data_AF-Q2RW23-F1
#
_entry.id   AF-Q2RW23-F1
#
_cell.length_a   1.000
_cell.length_b   1.000
_cell.length_c   1.000
_cell.angle_alpha   90.00
_cell.angle_beta   90.00
_cell.angle_gamma   90.00
#
_symmetry.space_group_name_H-M   'P 1'
#
loop_
_entity.id
_entity.type
_entity.pdbx_description
1 polymer ?
#
loop_
_entity_poly.entity_id
_entity_poly.type
_entity_poly.pdbx_seq_one_letter_code
_entity_poly.pdbx_strand_id
1 'polypeptide(L)'
;MKTLIIATAVLTLGCLSSTSAPLAQESGGVRINAHANTISNTASGGSTAVTTVGGTTGGNTRIDAQVRGSVTTTASGGHRATTSIGVADGNADIDVSVQGDVVTSGRGRDASTYIGATTSGVGRAADTSVSVSGDVHVEGGDLVIGGNMACKGYRDNKCCIEFHANKCVISKVPENPEFGCPPGYFFTVGWCRLYSDLTEHSYSGR
;
A
#
# COMPACT_ATOMS: atom_id res chain seq x y z
N MET A 1 -12.76 63.70 -62.69
CA MET A 1 -13.76 63.67 -61.61
C MET A 1 -14.10 62.22 -61.26
N LYS A 2 -13.57 61.72 -60.14
CA LYS A 2 -14.25 60.87 -59.14
C LYS A 2 -13.19 60.37 -58.16
N THR A 3 -13.40 60.73 -56.91
CA THR A 3 -12.68 60.40 -55.69
C THR A 3 -12.80 58.90 -55.39
N LEU A 4 -11.75 58.27 -54.82
CA LEU A 4 -11.96 57.30 -53.76
C LEU A 4 -10.75 57.20 -52.82
N ILE A 5 -11.03 57.38 -51.55
CA ILE A 5 -10.18 57.29 -50.36
C ILE A 5 -10.11 55.82 -49.94
N ILE A 6 -8.91 55.26 -49.70
CA ILE A 6 -8.70 54.05 -48.85
C ILE A 6 -7.29 54.21 -48.23
N ALA A 7 -7.19 54.78 -47.03
CA ALA A 7 -7.16 54.10 -45.74
C ALA A 7 -5.88 53.27 -45.49
N THR A 8 -5.10 53.79 -44.55
CA THR A 8 -3.96 53.24 -43.81
C THR A 8 -4.09 51.75 -43.49
N ALA A 9 -3.06 50.97 -43.83
CA ALA A 9 -2.76 49.70 -43.17
C ALA A 9 -1.38 49.83 -42.52
N VAL A 10 -1.36 50.23 -41.24
CA VAL A 10 -0.19 50.09 -40.38
C VAL A 10 0.03 48.59 -40.21
N LEU A 11 1.18 48.07 -40.67
CA LEU A 11 1.65 46.75 -40.29
C LEU A 11 1.98 46.80 -38.79
N THR A 12 1.01 46.46 -37.94
CA THR A 12 1.31 46.03 -36.58
C THR A 12 1.89 44.63 -36.66
N LEU A 13 3.21 44.56 -36.53
CA LEU A 13 3.96 43.34 -36.27
C LEU A 13 3.47 42.79 -34.92
N GLY A 14 2.41 41.99 -34.95
CA GLY A 14 1.96 41.23 -33.80
C GLY A 14 2.99 40.15 -33.52
N CYS A 15 3.90 40.41 -32.59
CA CYS A 15 4.60 39.37 -31.87
C CYS A 15 3.53 38.45 -31.26
N LEU A 16 3.23 37.34 -31.93
CA LEU A 16 2.67 36.16 -31.30
C LEU A 16 3.77 35.62 -30.38
N SER A 17 3.93 36.26 -29.22
CA SER A 17 4.48 35.61 -28.06
C SER A 17 3.60 34.40 -27.83
N SER A 18 4.12 33.24 -28.21
CA SER A 18 3.70 31.95 -27.73
C SER A 18 3.75 32.01 -26.21
N THR A 19 2.63 32.46 -25.61
CA THR A 19 2.33 32.14 -24.23
C THR A 19 2.18 30.64 -24.23
N SER A 20 3.28 29.95 -23.95
CA SER A 20 3.26 28.59 -23.43
C SER A 20 2.12 28.58 -22.42
N ALA A 21 1.03 27.90 -22.78
CA ALA A 21 -0.05 27.66 -21.84
C ALA A 21 0.63 27.17 -20.56
N PRO A 22 0.34 27.75 -19.38
CA PRO A 22 0.88 27.21 -18.16
C PRO A 22 0.53 25.73 -18.18
N LEU A 23 1.55 24.88 -18.17
CA LEU A 23 1.38 23.46 -17.90
C LEU A 23 0.46 23.42 -16.68
N ALA A 24 -0.70 22.80 -16.82
CA ALA A 24 -1.64 22.64 -15.73
C ALA A 24 -0.83 22.21 -14.51
N GLN A 25 -0.76 23.10 -13.52
CA GLN A 25 0.00 22.88 -12.31
C GLN A 25 -0.49 21.56 -11.74
N GLU A 26 0.39 20.56 -11.71
CA GLU A 26 0.09 19.26 -11.12
C GLU A 26 -0.42 19.56 -9.70
N SER A 27 -1.66 19.16 -9.43
CA SER A 27 -2.38 19.44 -8.19
C SER A 27 -1.41 19.29 -7.00
N GLY A 28 -1.27 20.35 -6.20
CA GLY A 28 -0.24 20.45 -5.16
C GLY A 28 -0.16 19.17 -4.34
N GLY A 29 0.95 18.44 -4.49
CA GLY A 29 1.11 17.15 -3.85
C GLY A 29 1.00 17.26 -2.34
N VAL A 30 0.24 16.36 -1.72
CA VAL A 30 0.10 16.33 -0.25
C VAL A 30 1.28 15.55 0.33
N ARG A 31 2.02 16.16 1.26
CA ARG A 31 3.06 15.47 2.03
C ARG A 31 2.56 15.16 3.44
N ILE A 32 2.64 13.91 3.84
CA ILE A 32 2.27 13.41 5.16
C ILE A 32 3.55 12.90 5.82
N ASN A 33 3.94 13.50 6.95
CA ASN A 33 4.99 12.96 7.80
C ASN A 33 4.34 12.55 9.13
N ALA A 34 4.24 11.25 9.37
CA ALA A 34 3.59 10.68 10.54
C ALA A 34 4.62 9.95 11.39
N HIS A 35 4.75 10.34 12.66
CA HIS A 35 5.66 9.68 13.59
C HIS A 35 4.88 9.18 14.80
N ALA A 36 5.11 7.92 15.14
CA ALA A 36 4.59 7.30 16.35
C ALA A 36 5.71 6.56 17.09
N ASN A 37 5.55 6.41 18.41
CA ASN A 37 6.39 5.53 19.21
C ASN A 37 5.73 4.15 19.25
N THR A 38 5.28 3.70 20.42
CA THR A 38 4.45 2.51 20.56
C THR A 38 2.98 2.89 20.50
N ILE A 39 2.17 2.16 19.74
CA ILE A 39 0.72 2.31 19.70
C ILE A 39 0.08 1.06 20.28
N SER A 40 -0.81 1.24 21.25
CA SER A 40 -1.67 0.17 21.77
C SER A 40 -3.11 0.65 21.71
N ASN A 41 -3.89 0.07 20.82
CA ASN A 41 -5.29 0.40 20.61
C ASN A 41 -6.15 -0.82 20.91
N THR A 42 -6.96 -0.76 21.97
CA THR A 42 -7.77 -1.89 22.41
C THR A 42 -9.23 -1.47 22.52
N ALA A 43 -10.10 -2.12 21.75
CA ALA A 43 -11.54 -1.94 21.81
C ALA A 43 -12.21 -3.15 22.48
N SER A 44 -13.02 -2.89 23.50
CA SER A 44 -13.79 -3.90 24.26
C SER A 44 -15.30 -3.62 24.18
N GLY A 45 -16.14 -4.64 24.34
CA GLY A 45 -17.61 -4.50 24.43
C GLY A 45 -18.38 -4.34 23.11
N GLY A 46 -18.09 -5.14 22.07
CA GLY A 46 -18.79 -5.10 20.78
C GLY A 46 -18.18 -4.16 19.72
N SER A 47 -17.13 -3.42 20.06
CA SER A 47 -16.57 -2.33 19.23
C SER A 47 -15.43 -2.72 18.28
N THR A 48 -15.23 -1.90 17.24
CA THR A 48 -14.14 -2.00 16.26
C THR A 48 -12.89 -1.25 16.74
N ALA A 49 -11.70 -1.81 16.54
CA ALA A 49 -10.43 -1.14 16.78
C ALA A 49 -9.77 -0.73 15.45
N VAL A 50 -9.49 0.55 15.25
CA VAL A 50 -8.82 1.05 14.04
C VAL A 50 -7.62 1.90 14.42
N THR A 51 -6.45 1.52 13.92
CA THR A 51 -5.19 2.26 14.07
C THR A 51 -4.73 2.71 12.70
N THR A 52 -4.50 4.01 12.54
CA THR A 52 -3.96 4.58 11.29
C THR A 52 -2.76 5.45 11.59
N VAL A 53 -1.63 5.21 10.92
CA VAL A 53 -0.41 6.03 10.98
C VAL A 53 -0.04 6.46 9.58
N GLY A 54 -0.30 7.72 9.24
CA GLY A 54 -0.03 8.25 7.90
C GLY A 54 -0.93 7.61 6.85
N GLY A 55 -2.02 8.30 6.48
CA GLY A 55 -2.91 7.80 5.44
C GLY A 55 -3.66 8.91 4.71
N THR A 56 -4.06 8.64 3.47
CA THR A 56 -4.81 9.57 2.62
C THR A 56 -5.80 8.82 1.72
N THR A 57 -6.89 9.50 1.36
CA THR A 57 -7.97 8.95 0.52
C THR A 57 -8.04 9.61 -0.87
N GLY A 58 -6.93 10.18 -1.35
CA GLY A 58 -6.88 10.80 -2.68
C GLY A 58 -5.64 11.66 -2.94
N GLY A 59 -5.38 11.89 -4.23
CA GLY A 59 -4.39 12.84 -4.73
C GLY A 59 -3.03 12.25 -5.08
N ASN A 60 -2.11 13.12 -5.53
CA ASN A 60 -0.68 12.82 -5.61
C ASN A 60 -0.08 13.07 -4.24
N THR A 61 0.43 12.02 -3.58
CA THR A 61 0.87 12.13 -2.18
C THR A 61 2.24 11.54 -1.94
N ARG A 62 2.96 12.10 -0.97
CA ARG A 62 4.16 11.47 -0.40
C ARG A 62 3.91 11.22 1.08
N ILE A 63 4.05 9.97 1.51
CA ILE A 63 3.84 9.57 2.90
C ILE A 63 5.16 9.05 3.47
N ASP A 64 5.61 9.64 4.57
CA ASP A 64 6.71 9.17 5.41
C ASP A 64 6.10 8.79 6.77
N ALA A 65 5.93 7.48 7.01
CA ALA A 65 5.32 6.95 8.22
C ALA A 65 6.33 6.16 9.03
N GLN A 66 6.67 6.66 10.21
CA GLN A 66 7.67 6.05 11.08
C GLN A 66 7.07 5.66 12.43
N VAL A 67 7.25 4.40 12.79
CA VAL A 67 6.88 3.86 14.09
C VAL A 67 8.14 3.35 14.78
N ARG A 68 8.53 3.99 15.88
CA ARG A 68 9.74 3.62 16.65
C ARG A 68 9.52 2.43 17.59
N GLY A 69 8.28 2.08 17.88
CA GLY A 69 7.92 0.95 18.73
C GLY A 69 7.06 -0.06 17.98
N SER A 70 6.33 -0.87 18.75
CA SER A 70 5.34 -1.81 18.21
C SER A 70 3.98 -1.14 18.00
N VAL A 71 3.18 -1.69 17.09
CA VAL A 71 1.78 -1.34 16.87
C VAL A 71 0.92 -2.54 17.24
N THR A 72 0.08 -2.38 18.27
CA THR A 72 -0.88 -3.41 18.67
C THR A 72 -2.28 -2.86 18.53
N THR A 73 -3.10 -3.52 17.70
CA THR A 73 -4.51 -3.19 17.51
C THR A 73 -5.35 -4.42 17.85
N THR A 74 -6.18 -4.31 18.88
CA THR A 74 -6.97 -5.43 19.39
C THR A 74 -8.44 -5.06 19.53
N ALA A 75 -9.33 -5.78 18.84
CA ALA A 75 -10.77 -5.72 19.10
C ALA A 75 -11.18 -6.99 19.87
N SER A 76 -11.13 -6.91 21.21
CA SER A 76 -11.37 -8.05 22.10
C SER A 76 -12.86 -8.34 22.31
N GLY A 77 -13.68 -7.29 22.31
CA GLY A 77 -15.12 -7.43 22.50
C GLY A 77 -15.96 -7.30 21.24
N GLY A 78 -15.43 -6.75 20.15
CA GLY A 78 -16.18 -6.46 18.93
C GLY A 78 -15.60 -7.03 17.66
N HIS A 79 -16.30 -6.72 16.57
CA HIS A 79 -16.20 -7.44 15.30
C HIS A 79 -14.82 -7.34 14.65
N ARG A 80 -14.32 -6.13 14.39
CA ARG A 80 -13.19 -5.93 13.48
C ARG A 80 -12.02 -5.18 14.12
N ALA A 81 -10.80 -5.63 13.81
CA ALA A 81 -9.57 -4.88 14.07
C ALA A 81 -8.89 -4.50 12.75
N THR A 82 -8.40 -3.26 12.63
CA THR A 82 -7.68 -2.82 11.43
C THR A 82 -6.49 -1.94 11.79
N THR A 83 -5.33 -2.29 11.25
CA THR A 83 -4.10 -1.48 11.34
C THR A 83 -3.69 -1.02 9.95
N SER A 84 -3.51 0.28 9.78
CA SER A 84 -3.11 0.91 8.53
C SER A 84 -1.90 1.81 8.77
N ILE A 85 -0.77 1.55 8.13
CA ILE A 85 0.45 2.35 8.27
C ILE A 85 0.94 2.73 6.88
N GLY A 86 1.00 4.02 6.57
CA GLY A 86 1.38 4.48 5.23
C GLY A 86 0.44 3.95 4.15
N VAL A 87 -0.84 4.32 4.20
CA VAL A 87 -1.84 3.84 3.24
C VAL A 87 -2.37 4.98 2.38
N ALA A 88 -2.43 4.79 1.07
CA ALA A 88 -2.94 5.81 0.17
C ALA A 88 -3.92 5.27 -0.86
N ASP A 89 -4.98 6.03 -1.10
CA ASP A 89 -5.82 5.88 -2.29
C ASP A 89 -5.36 6.87 -3.37
N GLY A 90 -4.81 6.38 -4.47
CA GLY A 90 -4.26 7.18 -5.57
C GLY A 90 -2.76 7.03 -5.79
N ASN A 91 -2.15 8.00 -6.49
CA ASN A 91 -0.72 7.99 -6.77
C ASN A 91 0.04 8.39 -5.51
N ALA A 92 0.83 7.48 -4.97
CA ALA A 92 1.58 7.74 -3.76
C ALA A 92 3.01 7.23 -3.83
N ASP A 93 3.90 7.99 -3.22
CA ASP A 93 5.26 7.62 -2.88
C ASP A 93 5.29 7.42 -1.36
N ILE A 94 5.46 6.18 -0.94
CA ILE A 94 5.25 5.77 0.45
C ILE A 94 6.53 5.16 1.00
N ASP A 95 7.02 5.74 2.09
CA ASP A 95 8.11 5.23 2.90
C ASP A 95 7.58 4.90 4.29
N VAL A 96 7.63 3.62 4.66
CA VAL A 96 7.19 3.13 5.97
C VAL A 96 8.34 2.44 6.69
N SER A 97 8.63 2.90 7.91
CA SER A 97 9.57 2.24 8.80
C SER A 97 8.92 1.92 10.15
N VAL A 98 8.82 0.64 10.49
CA VAL A 98 8.38 0.17 11.81
C VAL A 98 9.51 -0.59 12.50
N GLN A 99 9.93 -0.13 13.67
CA GLN A 99 11.03 -0.75 14.41
C GLN A 99 10.60 -1.95 15.27
N GLY A 100 9.33 -1.99 15.68
CA GLY A 100 8.78 -3.08 16.49
C GLY A 100 7.85 -4.01 15.72
N ASP A 101 7.12 -4.82 16.48
CA ASP A 101 6.12 -5.74 15.92
C ASP A 101 4.85 -4.99 15.52
N VAL A 102 4.13 -5.52 14.53
CA VAL A 102 2.79 -5.06 14.15
C VAL A 102 1.81 -6.19 14.39
N VAL A 103 0.99 -6.08 15.43
CA VAL A 103 0.02 -7.10 15.83
C VAL A 103 -1.39 -6.58 15.66
N THR A 104 -2.21 -7.27 14.88
CA THR A 104 -3.63 -6.96 14.70
C THR A 104 -4.49 -8.17 15.01
N SER A 105 -5.36 -8.06 16.01
CA SER A 105 -6.19 -9.15 16.52
C SER A 105 -7.65 -8.73 16.61
N GLY A 106 -8.55 -9.53 16.04
CA GLY A 106 -10.00 -9.29 16.01
C GLY A 106 -10.78 -10.57 16.24
N ARG A 107 -11.97 -10.46 16.83
CA ARG A 107 -12.80 -11.64 17.14
C ARG A 107 -13.24 -12.36 15.87
N GLY A 108 -13.18 -13.69 15.86
CA GLY A 108 -13.64 -14.49 14.73
C GLY A 108 -12.74 -14.41 13.49
N ARG A 109 -11.50 -13.94 13.66
CA ARG A 109 -10.52 -13.74 12.59
C ARG A 109 -10.84 -12.57 11.64
N ASP A 110 -11.58 -11.57 12.10
CA ASP A 110 -11.81 -10.31 11.37
C ASP A 110 -10.78 -9.24 11.83
N ALA A 111 -9.55 -9.46 11.38
CA ALA A 111 -8.42 -8.57 11.59
C ALA A 111 -7.84 -8.20 10.22
N SER A 112 -7.34 -6.98 10.02
CA SER A 112 -6.66 -6.64 8.76
C SER A 112 -5.51 -5.68 8.99
N THR A 113 -4.40 -5.91 8.30
CA THR A 113 -3.18 -5.11 8.43
C THR A 113 -2.73 -4.66 7.05
N TYR A 114 -2.54 -3.36 6.90
CA TYR A 114 -2.09 -2.71 5.66
C TYR A 114 -0.88 -1.83 5.99
N ILE A 115 0.27 -2.13 5.42
CA ILE A 115 1.53 -1.40 5.64
C ILE A 115 2.09 -1.01 4.28
N GLY A 116 2.24 0.29 3.99
CA GLY A 116 2.66 0.72 2.66
C GLY A 116 1.71 0.26 1.56
N ALA A 117 0.40 0.27 1.83
CA ALA A 117 -0.59 -0.26 0.89
C ALA A 117 -1.16 0.86 0.03
N THR A 118 -1.35 0.59 -1.26
CA THR A 118 -2.03 1.52 -2.17
C THR A 118 -3.23 0.89 -2.87
N THR A 119 -4.26 1.70 -3.09
CA THR A 119 -5.47 1.29 -3.80
C THR A 119 -5.57 1.99 -5.16
N SER A 120 -4.45 2.15 -5.89
CA SER A 120 -4.50 2.80 -7.20
C SER A 120 -4.97 1.85 -8.30
N GLY A 121 -6.19 2.05 -8.79
CA GLY A 121 -6.68 1.46 -10.05
C GLY A 121 -6.06 2.08 -11.31
N VAL A 122 -5.13 3.04 -11.15
CA VAL A 122 -4.64 3.91 -12.22
C VAL A 122 -3.12 3.78 -12.37
N GLY A 123 -2.66 2.68 -12.97
CA GLY A 123 -1.50 2.58 -13.88
C GLY A 123 -0.09 3.05 -13.46
N ARG A 124 0.13 3.76 -12.36
CA ARG A 124 1.46 4.01 -11.80
C ARG A 124 1.68 3.08 -10.62
N ALA A 125 2.77 2.31 -10.68
CA ALA A 125 3.28 1.63 -9.51
C ALA A 125 3.51 2.71 -8.44
N ALA A 126 2.81 2.61 -7.31
CA ALA A 126 3.19 3.38 -6.15
C ALA A 126 4.60 2.93 -5.76
N ASP A 127 5.55 3.85 -5.76
CA ASP A 127 6.89 3.58 -5.24
C ASP A 127 6.72 3.45 -3.73
N THR A 128 6.78 2.20 -3.25
CA THR A 128 6.51 1.88 -1.86
C THR A 128 7.71 1.17 -1.28
N SER A 129 8.38 1.79 -0.32
CA SER A 129 9.40 1.15 0.51
C SER A 129 8.81 0.88 1.89
N VAL A 130 8.91 -0.36 2.34
CA VAL A 130 8.41 -0.78 3.65
C VAL A 130 9.49 -1.59 4.36
N SER A 131 9.89 -1.10 5.53
CA SER A 131 10.81 -1.77 6.43
C SER A 131 10.11 -2.01 7.76
N VAL A 132 9.90 -3.28 8.11
CA VAL A 132 9.43 -3.70 9.44
C VAL A 132 10.53 -4.55 10.07
N SER A 133 11.06 -4.10 11.22
CA SER A 133 12.15 -4.80 11.91
C SER A 133 11.66 -5.92 12.82
N GLY A 134 10.41 -5.83 13.30
CA GLY A 134 9.74 -6.88 14.06
C GLY A 134 8.85 -7.79 13.22
N ASP A 135 8.04 -8.60 13.88
CA ASP A 135 7.08 -9.48 13.22
C ASP A 135 5.78 -8.74 12.87
N VAL A 136 5.20 -9.08 11.72
CA VAL A 136 3.83 -8.66 11.36
C VAL A 136 2.89 -9.83 11.58
N HIS A 137 2.02 -9.69 12.57
CA HIS A 137 1.04 -10.68 12.97
C HIS A 137 -0.38 -10.17 12.74
N VAL A 138 -1.18 -10.91 11.98
CA VAL A 138 -2.61 -10.66 11.83
C VAL A 138 -3.39 -11.92 12.17
N GLU A 139 -4.29 -11.83 13.15
CA GLU A 139 -5.16 -12.94 13.51
C GLU A 139 -6.38 -13.00 12.57
N GLY A 140 -6.16 -13.18 11.26
CA GLY A 140 -7.22 -13.27 10.25
C GLY A 140 -7.29 -12.15 9.23
N GLY A 141 -8.38 -12.13 8.45
CA GLY A 141 -8.64 -11.19 7.34
C GLY A 141 -7.46 -10.94 6.38
N ASP A 142 -7.25 -9.68 5.99
CA ASP A 142 -6.26 -9.30 4.97
C ASP A 142 -4.92 -8.86 5.58
N LEU A 143 -3.82 -9.29 4.96
CA LEU A 143 -2.49 -8.72 5.17
C LEU A 143 -1.96 -8.14 3.86
N VAL A 144 -1.59 -6.86 3.87
CA VAL A 144 -0.93 -6.17 2.76
C VAL A 144 0.32 -5.45 3.25
N ILE A 145 1.48 -5.70 2.62
CA ILE A 145 2.78 -5.07 2.94
C ILE A 145 3.48 -4.63 1.65
N GLY A 146 3.57 -3.32 1.40
CA GLY A 146 4.35 -2.77 0.29
C GLY A 146 3.76 -3.01 -1.10
N GLY A 147 2.44 -3.24 -1.20
CA GLY A 147 1.78 -3.62 -2.43
C GLY A 147 0.62 -2.70 -2.83
N ASN A 148 0.40 -2.55 -4.14
CA ASN A 148 -0.92 -2.21 -4.66
C ASN A 148 -1.84 -3.40 -4.39
N MET A 149 -3.14 -3.22 -4.07
CA MET A 149 -4.08 -4.29 -3.69
C MET A 149 -4.10 -5.57 -4.56
N ALA A 150 -3.60 -5.54 -5.80
CA ALA A 150 -3.37 -6.72 -6.63
C ALA A 150 -2.26 -7.66 -6.11
N CYS A 151 -1.32 -7.12 -5.32
CA CYS A 151 -0.20 -7.79 -4.72
C CYS A 151 -0.25 -7.62 -3.21
N LYS A 152 -0.34 -8.72 -2.45
CA LYS A 152 -0.42 -8.65 -0.99
C LYS A 152 0.93 -8.21 -0.40
N GLY A 153 2.05 -8.42 -1.08
CA GLY A 153 3.34 -7.82 -0.70
C GLY A 153 4.48 -8.31 -1.55
N TYR A 154 5.75 -8.11 -1.15
CA TYR A 154 6.89 -8.58 -1.93
C TYR A 154 7.89 -9.39 -1.10
N ARG A 155 8.48 -10.42 -1.72
CA ARG A 155 9.64 -11.15 -1.23
C ARG A 155 10.57 -11.48 -2.40
N ASP A 156 11.85 -11.17 -2.28
CA ASP A 156 12.85 -11.38 -3.35
C ASP A 156 12.42 -10.80 -4.71
N ASN A 157 11.86 -9.57 -4.70
CA ASN A 157 11.27 -8.91 -5.87
C ASN A 157 10.10 -9.67 -6.55
N LYS A 158 9.51 -10.65 -5.87
CA LYS A 158 8.33 -11.39 -6.32
C LYS A 158 7.11 -11.01 -5.50
N CYS A 159 5.98 -10.91 -6.19
CA CYS A 159 4.71 -10.60 -5.55
C CYS A 159 4.23 -11.77 -4.66
N CYS A 160 3.90 -11.47 -3.41
CA CYS A 160 3.18 -12.34 -2.52
C CYS A 160 1.71 -12.38 -2.95
N ILE A 161 1.26 -13.56 -3.37
CA ILE A 161 -0.13 -13.81 -3.74
C ILE A 161 -1.03 -13.98 -2.52
N GLU A 162 -0.45 -14.41 -1.39
CA GLU A 162 -1.09 -14.48 -0.07
C GLU A 162 -0.02 -14.51 1.03
N PHE A 163 -0.43 -14.31 2.28
CA PHE A 163 0.39 -14.62 3.44
C PHE A 163 -0.19 -15.84 4.15
N HIS A 164 0.60 -16.89 4.31
CA HIS A 164 0.21 -18.09 5.05
C HIS A 164 1.15 -18.27 6.25
N ALA A 165 0.58 -18.38 7.45
CA ALA A 165 1.35 -18.45 8.70
C ALA A 165 2.44 -17.35 8.80
N ASN A 166 2.07 -16.12 8.42
CA ASN A 166 2.93 -14.92 8.38
C ASN A 166 4.08 -14.97 7.35
N LYS A 167 4.04 -15.90 6.39
CA LYS A 167 5.08 -16.03 5.35
C LYS A 167 4.52 -15.74 3.95
N CYS A 168 5.33 -15.06 3.14
CA CYS A 168 5.00 -14.69 1.77
C CYS A 168 4.86 -15.97 0.95
N VAL A 169 3.66 -16.22 0.44
CA VAL A 169 3.45 -17.24 -0.57
C VAL A 169 3.63 -16.56 -1.91
N ILE A 170 4.65 -16.96 -2.67
CA ILE A 170 4.89 -16.44 -4.03
C ILE A 170 4.27 -17.34 -5.10
N SER A 171 3.91 -18.58 -4.75
CA SER A 171 3.32 -19.54 -5.68
C SER A 171 2.41 -20.52 -4.95
N LYS A 172 1.25 -20.80 -5.56
CA LYS A 172 0.36 -21.89 -5.14
C LYS A 172 -0.18 -22.59 -6.36
N VAL A 173 -0.28 -23.91 -6.29
CA VAL A 173 -0.84 -24.75 -7.35
C VAL A 173 -1.87 -25.70 -6.75
N PRO A 174 -2.95 -26.04 -7.49
CA PRO A 174 -3.89 -27.04 -7.04
C PRO A 174 -3.19 -28.38 -6.88
N GLU A 175 -3.61 -29.17 -5.90
CA GLU A 175 -3.14 -30.54 -5.74
C GLU A 175 -3.61 -31.39 -6.92
N ASN A 176 -2.69 -32.19 -7.47
CA ASN A 176 -3.07 -33.19 -8.46
C ASN A 176 -3.57 -34.45 -7.71
N PRO A 177 -4.81 -34.92 -7.95
CA PRO A 177 -5.35 -36.08 -7.24
C PRO A 177 -4.61 -37.39 -7.52
N GLU A 178 -3.85 -37.49 -8.63
CA GLU A 178 -3.10 -38.70 -9.01
C GLU A 178 -1.64 -38.68 -8.53
N PHE A 179 -1.03 -37.49 -8.42
CA PHE A 179 0.42 -37.35 -8.20
C PHE A 179 0.78 -36.44 -6.99
N GLY A 180 -0.21 -35.87 -6.31
CA GLY A 180 -0.02 -34.96 -5.19
C GLY A 180 0.57 -33.61 -5.61
N CYS A 181 1.43 -33.03 -4.77
CA CYS A 181 2.09 -31.77 -5.05
C CYS A 181 3.30 -31.92 -5.98
N PRO A 182 3.56 -30.95 -6.87
CA PRO A 182 4.76 -30.94 -7.70
C PRO A 182 6.05 -30.95 -6.85
N PRO A 183 7.19 -31.42 -7.39
CA PRO A 183 8.48 -31.36 -6.70
C PRO A 183 8.79 -29.93 -6.23
N GLY A 184 9.22 -29.79 -4.96
CA GLY A 184 9.47 -28.48 -4.35
C GLY A 184 8.23 -27.82 -3.75
N TYR A 185 7.07 -28.46 -3.80
CA TYR A 185 5.84 -28.03 -3.13
C TYR A 185 5.42 -29.02 -2.04
N PHE A 186 4.64 -28.55 -1.07
CA PHE A 186 4.02 -29.36 -0.02
C PHE A 186 2.54 -28.98 0.14
N PHE A 187 1.72 -29.93 0.56
CA PHE A 187 0.28 -29.75 0.68
C PHE A 187 -0.09 -29.09 2.01
N THR A 188 -0.88 -28.01 1.96
CA THR A 188 -1.39 -27.33 3.14
C THR A 188 -2.67 -26.55 2.82
N VAL A 189 -3.72 -26.75 3.62
CA VAL A 189 -5.01 -26.06 3.51
C VAL A 189 -5.58 -26.11 2.08
N GLY A 190 -5.55 -27.28 1.43
CA GLY A 190 -6.16 -27.48 0.10
C GLY A 190 -5.32 -27.01 -1.08
N TRP A 191 -4.08 -26.57 -0.87
CA TRP A 191 -3.19 -26.10 -1.93
C TRP A 191 -1.79 -26.64 -1.76
N CYS A 192 -1.08 -26.81 -2.87
CA CYS A 192 0.35 -27.06 -2.88
C CYS A 192 1.09 -25.72 -2.85
N ARG A 193 1.89 -25.51 -1.79
CA ARG A 193 2.71 -24.30 -1.60
C ARG A 193 4.19 -24.63 -1.72
N LEU A 194 5.00 -23.68 -2.17
CA LEU A 194 6.43 -23.89 -2.39
C LEU A 194 7.14 -24.06 -1.03
N TYR A 195 8.10 -24.99 -0.90
CA TYR A 195 8.83 -25.18 0.37
C TYR A 195 9.56 -23.90 0.84
N SER A 196 10.09 -23.12 -0.10
CA SER A 196 10.74 -21.85 0.24
C SER A 196 9.75 -20.78 0.72
N ASP A 197 8.44 -21.00 0.61
CA ASP A 197 7.42 -20.16 1.26
C ASP A 197 7.37 -20.41 2.77
N LEU A 198 7.93 -21.53 3.25
CA LEU A 198 7.99 -21.87 4.67
C LEU A 198 9.37 -21.74 5.29
N THR A 199 10.44 -21.56 4.52
CA THR A 199 11.75 -21.28 5.10
C THR A 199 11.74 -19.90 5.74
N GLU A 200 12.32 -19.78 6.94
CA GLU A 200 12.38 -18.51 7.70
C GLU A 200 13.09 -17.45 6.86
N HIS A 201 12.30 -16.59 6.24
CA HIS A 201 12.77 -15.35 5.66
C HIS A 201 12.13 -14.25 6.48
N SER A 202 12.87 -13.74 7.45
CA SER A 202 12.62 -12.43 8.05
C SER A 202 12.55 -11.42 6.91
N TYR A 203 11.46 -10.67 6.81
CA TYR A 203 11.35 -9.62 5.81
C TYR A 203 12.41 -8.56 6.09
N SER A 204 13.33 -8.40 5.15
CA SER A 204 14.23 -7.26 5.08
C SER A 204 14.00 -6.63 3.72
N GLY A 205 13.11 -5.63 3.67
CA GLY A 205 12.87 -4.84 2.47
C GLY A 205 13.83 -3.65 2.43
N ARG A 206 14.61 -3.52 1.34
CA ARG A 206 15.20 -2.24 0.92
C ARG A 206 14.21 -1.54 0.01
#